data_AF-A0AB33BNF3-F1
#
_entry.id   AF-A0AB33BNF3-F1
#
_cell.length_a   1.000
_cell.length_b   1.000
_cell.length_c   1.000
_cell.angle_alpha   90.00
_cell.angle_beta   90.00
_cell.angle_gamma   90.00
#
_symmetry.space_group_name_H-M   'P 1'
#
loop_
_entity.id
_entity.type
_entity.pdbx_description
1 polymer ?
#
loop_
_entity_poly.entity_id
_entity_poly.type
_entity_poly.pdbx_seq_one_letter_code
_entity_poly.pdbx_strand_id
1 'polypeptide(L)' 'MAKVYKVRDEEVEALKESLMKFVIEKKVLMKESDVIHALIKYHLKNLKAEEVVKYREEVLGKED' A
#
# COMPACT_ATOMS: atom_id res chain seq x y z
N MET A 1 5.41 -14.16 -14.47
CA MET A 1 5.82 -14.55 -13.11
C MET A 1 5.26 -13.55 -12.12
N ALA A 2 4.56 -14.00 -11.08
CA ALA A 2 4.22 -13.13 -9.96
C ALA A 2 5.48 -12.93 -9.10
N LYS A 3 5.83 -11.68 -8.79
CA LYS A 3 6.85 -11.36 -7.80
C LYS A 3 6.17 -11.23 -6.45
N VAL A 4 6.71 -11.90 -5.43
CA VAL A 4 6.21 -11.79 -4.06
C VAL A 4 6.98 -10.67 -3.37
N TYR A 5 6.25 -9.65 -2.92
CA TYR A 5 6.77 -8.58 -2.10
C TYR A 5 6.25 -8.76 -0.68
N LYS A 6 7.15 -8.73 0.32
CA LYS A 6 6.73 -8.67 1.72
C LYS A 6 6.37 -7.22 2.04
N VAL A 7 5.14 -7.04 2.49
CA VAL A 7 4.65 -5.79 3.07
C VAL A 7 4.92 -5.86 4.58
N ARG A 8 5.31 -4.77 5.25
CA ARG A 8 5.56 -4.81 6.70
C ARG A 8 4.23 -4.83 7.45
N ASP A 9 4.31 -5.22 8.71
CA ASP A 9 3.14 -5.44 9.54
C ASP A 9 2.28 -4.18 9.68
N GLU A 10 2.89 -3.01 9.86
CA GLU A 10 2.17 -1.72 9.95
C GLU A 10 1.36 -1.40 8.69
N GLU A 11 1.95 -1.63 7.51
CA GLU A 11 1.26 -1.34 6.25
C GLU A 11 0.17 -2.40 5.96
N VAL A 12 0.34 -3.64 6.44
CA VAL A 12 -0.70 -4.69 6.39
C VAL A 12 -1.89 -4.33 7.28
N GLU A 13 -1.66 -3.81 8.49
CA GLU A 13 -2.74 -3.35 9.36
C GLU A 13 -3.52 -2.18 8.73
N ALA A 14 -2.81 -1.19 8.18
CA ALA A 14 -3.43 -0.07 7.49
C ALA A 14 -4.27 -0.51 6.27
N LEU A 15 -3.80 -1.53 5.54
CA LEU A 15 -4.55 -2.15 4.43
C LEU A 15 -5.83 -2.82 4.91
N LYS A 16 -5.79 -3.57 6.01
CA LYS A 16 -6.97 -4.23 6.59
C LYS A 16 -8.01 -3.23 7.09
N GLU A 17 -7.57 -2.16 7.76
CA GLU A 17 -8.47 -1.10 8.20
C GLU A 17 -9.15 -0.39 7.01
N SER A 18 -8.37 -0.07 5.99
CA SER A 18 -8.88 0.58 4.78
C SER A 18 -9.87 -0.32 4.05
N LEU A 19 -9.55 -1.61 3.92
CA LEU A 19 -10.46 -2.61 3.35
C LEU A 19 -11.80 -2.65 4.10
N MET A 20 -11.76 -2.71 5.43
CA MET A 20 -12.98 -2.75 6.24
C MET A 20 -13.83 -1.49 6.05
N LYS A 21 -13.21 -0.31 6.02
CA LYS A 21 -13.90 0.97 5.73
C LYS A 21 -14.57 0.94 4.34
N PHE A 22 -13.88 0.45 3.31
CA PHE A 22 -14.44 0.38 1.95
C PHE A 22 -15.59 -0.62 1.82
N VAL A 23 -15.49 -1.78 2.48
CA VAL A 23 -16.57 -2.78 2.50
C VAL A 23 -17.81 -2.21 3.18
N ILE A 24 -17.65 -1.47 4.28
CA ILE A 24 -18.77 -0.82 4.97
C ILE A 24 -19.40 0.26 4.08
N GLU A 25 -18.57 1.13 3.48
CA GLU A 25 -19.05 2.26 2.68
C GLU A 25 -19.78 1.80 1.42
N LYS A 26 -19.21 0.85 0.68
CA LYS A 26 -19.76 0.38 -0.60
C LYS A 26 -20.72 -0.80 -0.46
N LYS A 27 -20.77 -1.45 0.71
CA LYS A 27 -21.52 -2.70 0.96
C LYS A 27 -21.15 -3.82 -0.03
N VAL A 28 -19.91 -3.80 -0.51
CA VAL A 28 -19.36 -4.78 -1.46
C VAL A 28 -18.16 -5.46 -0.81
N LEU A 29 -18.15 -6.79 -0.82
CA LEU A 29 -16.98 -7.57 -0.42
C LEU A 29 -15.85 -7.35 -1.42
N MET A 30 -14.73 -6.84 -0.93
CA MET A 30 -13.49 -6.62 -1.69
C MET A 30 -12.39 -7.52 -1.11
N LYS A 31 -11.41 -7.89 -1.93
CA LYS A 31 -10.22 -8.59 -1.44
C LYS A 31 -9.13 -7.59 -1.10
N GLU A 32 -8.26 -7.96 -0.17
CA GLU A 32 -7.07 -7.17 0.18
C GLU A 32 -6.18 -6.93 -1.05
N SER A 33 -6.06 -7.94 -1.93
CA SER A 33 -5.37 -7.81 -3.22
C SER A 33 -5.96 -6.72 -4.11
N ASP A 34 -7.27 -6.49 -4.08
CA ASP A 34 -7.92 -5.50 -4.93
C ASP A 34 -7.53 -4.08 -4.47
N VAL A 35 -7.43 -3.88 -3.16
CA VAL A 35 -6.96 -2.63 -2.56
C VAL A 35 -5.51 -2.36 -2.94
N ILE A 36 -4.64 -3.36 -2.81
CA ILE A 36 -3.21 -3.24 -3.21
C ILE A 36 -3.08 -2.95 -4.70
N HIS A 37 -3.80 -3.68 -5.56
CA HIS A 37 -3.78 -3.42 -7.00
C HIS A 37 -4.30 -2.03 -7.35
N ALA A 38 -5.33 -1.53 -6.66
CA ALA A 38 -5.85 -0.19 -6.86
C ALA A 38 -4.83 0.89 -6.43
N LEU A 39 -4.20 0.71 -5.26
CA LEU A 39 -3.13 1.60 -4.80
C LEU A 39 -2.01 1.68 -5.83
N ILE A 40 -1.48 0.55 -6.29
CA ILE A 40 -0.43 0.53 -7.30
C ILE A 40 -0.92 1.16 -8.60
N LYS A 41 -2.06 0.74 -9.15
CA LYS A 41 -2.52 1.20 -10.47
C LYS A 41 -2.82 2.70 -10.53
N TYR A 42 -3.39 3.25 -9.46
CA TYR A 42 -3.85 4.64 -9.45
C TYR A 42 -2.85 5.59 -8.77
N HIS A 43 -2.04 5.13 -7.81
CA HIS A 43 -1.12 6.00 -7.07
C HIS A 43 0.33 5.88 -7.55
N LEU A 44 0.76 4.74 -8.13
CA LEU A 44 2.15 4.60 -8.62
C LEU A 44 2.50 5.64 -9.68
N LYS A 45 1.53 6.06 -10.50
CA LYS A 45 1.74 7.10 -11.53
C LYS A 45 2.05 8.48 -10.94
N ASN A 46 1.62 8.72 -9.71
CA ASN A 46 1.77 9.98 -9.01
C ASN A 46 2.91 9.94 -7.99
N LEU A 47 3.48 8.76 -7.73
CA LEU A 47 4.58 8.57 -6.78
C LEU A 47 5.84 9.26 -7.30
N LYS A 48 6.35 10.22 -6.52
CA LYS A 48 7.56 10.95 -6.85
C LYS A 48 8.80 10.26 -6.29
N ALA A 49 9.94 10.44 -6.95
CA ALA A 49 11.20 9.86 -6.49
C ALA A 49 11.57 10.36 -5.08
N GLU A 50 11.29 11.63 -4.78
CA GLU A 50 11.55 12.25 -3.47
C GLU A 50 10.75 11.58 -2.35
N GLU A 51 9.51 11.12 -2.63
CA GLU A 51 8.70 10.41 -1.63
C GLU A 51 9.26 9.02 -1.34
N VAL A 52 9.82 8.37 -2.37
CA VAL A 52 10.51 7.08 -2.19
C VAL A 52 11.79 7.26 -1.37
N VAL A 53 12.55 8.33 -1.61
CA VAL A 53 13.76 8.64 -0.82
C VAL A 53 13.39 8.91 0.63
N LYS A 54 12.37 9.74 0.89
CA LYS A 54 11.87 9.97 2.25
C LYS A 54 11.44 8.68 2.96
N TYR A 55 10.70 7.81 2.28
CA TYR A 55 10.34 6.50 2.84
C TYR A 55 11.59 5.66 3.19
N ARG A 56 12.64 5.72 2.36
CA ARG A 56 13.90 5.02 2.62
C ARG A 56 14.64 5.57 3.84
N GLU A 57 14.58 6.87 4.06
CA GLU A 57 15.19 7.52 5.22
C GLU A 57 14.37 7.25 6.49
N GLU A 58 13.08 7.59 6.48
CA GLU A 58 12.22 7.59 7.67
C GLU A 58 11.83 6.18 8.14
N VAL A 59 11.54 5.26 7.20
CA VAL A 59 11.00 3.93 7.53
C VAL A 59 12.07 2.85 7.45
N LEU A 60 13.00 2.96 6.49
CA LEU A 60 14.08 2.00 6.33
C LEU A 60 15.35 2.36 7.11
N GLY A 61 15.47 3.60 7.60
CA GLY A 61 16.68 4.08 8.28
C GLY A 61 17.93 3.98 7.40
N LYS A 62 17.75 4.01 6.08
CA LYS A 62 18.84 3.92 5.10
C LYS A 62 19.13 5.32 4.56
N GLU A 63 20.06 6.00 5.22
CA GLU A 63 20.80 7.11 4.63
C GLU A 63 21.83 6.50 3.67
N ASP A 64 21.58 6.53 2.36
CA ASP A 64 22.64 6.33 1.35
C ASP A 64 23.38 7.65 1.14
#